data_AF-A0A3C2E873-F1
#
_entry.id   AF-A0A3C2E873-F1
#
_cell.length_a   1.000
_cell.length_b   1.000
_cell.length_c   1.000
_cell.angle_alpha   90.00
_cell.angle_beta   90.00
_cell.angle_gamma   90.00
#
_symmetry.space_group_name_H-M   'P 1'
#
loop_
_entity.id
_entity.type
_entity.pdbx_description
1 polymer ?
#
loop_
_entity_poly.entity_id
_entity_poly.type
_entity_poly.pdbx_seq_one_letter_code
_entity_poly.pdbx_strand_id
1 'polypeptide(L)'
;NEAKRAEGLVILGIPSNDFGGQEPGTEEEVQTFCQLNFGVTFPLTKKYAVTGADEHPFYLNAVDMLGEAAQPKWNFHKILVDGDGTPLKAYPSATTPSDPELVADIEAALGG
;
A
#
# COMPACT_ATOMS: atom_id res chain seq x y z
N ASN A 1 8.36 -4.85 5.15
CA ASN A 1 9.39 -5.83 5.52
C ASN A 1 9.80 -6.63 4.27
N GLU A 2 10.76 -6.15 3.47
CA GLU A 2 11.16 -6.83 2.22
C GLU A 2 11.87 -8.18 2.44
N ALA A 3 12.26 -8.48 3.68
CA ALA A 3 12.92 -9.72 4.05
C ALA A 3 12.08 -10.98 3.73
N LYS A 4 10.76 -10.83 3.66
CA LYS A 4 9.80 -11.92 3.38
C LYS A 4 9.55 -12.17 1.89
N ARG A 5 10.25 -11.49 0.98
CA ARG A 5 10.08 -11.67 -0.48
C ARG A 5 10.28 -13.11 -0.94
N ALA A 6 11.27 -13.81 -0.38
CA ALA A 6 11.56 -15.20 -0.73
C ALA A 6 10.44 -16.17 -0.27
N GLU A 7 9.61 -15.75 0.68
CA GLU A 7 8.47 -16.50 1.21
C GLU A 7 7.18 -16.21 0.45
N GLY A 8 7.22 -15.33 -0.57
CA GLY A 8 6.07 -15.00 -1.42
C GLY A 8 5.48 -13.61 -1.19
N LEU A 9 6.00 -12.82 -0.24
CA LEU A 9 5.52 -11.44 -0.04
C LEU A 9 5.92 -10.54 -1.21
N VAL A 10 4.92 -9.88 -1.80
CA VAL A 10 5.14 -8.76 -2.73
C VAL A 10 4.67 -7.47 -2.07
N ILE A 11 5.55 -6.47 -2.05
CA ILE A 11 5.17 -5.09 -1.71
C ILE A 11 4.95 -4.36 -3.02
N LEU A 12 3.82 -3.66 -3.14
CA LEU A 12 3.50 -2.81 -4.29
C LEU A 12 3.16 -1.41 -3.77
N GLY A 13 3.92 -0.40 -4.22
CA GLY A 13 3.61 0.99 -3.88
C GLY A 13 2.66 1.61 -4.90
N ILE A 14 1.65 2.32 -4.42
CA ILE A 14 0.67 3.05 -5.23
C ILE A 14 0.88 4.55 -5.00
N PRO A 15 1.54 5.26 -5.93
CA PRO A 15 1.63 6.72 -5.84
C PRO A 15 0.26 7.38 -5.97
N SER A 16 0.02 8.41 -5.18
CA SER A 16 -1.21 9.21 -5.21
C SER A 16 -0.97 10.65 -4.79
N ASN A 17 -1.63 11.59 -5.48
CA ASN A 17 -1.57 13.01 -5.14
C ASN A 17 -2.78 13.49 -4.31
N ASP A 18 -3.63 12.57 -3.84
CA ASP A 18 -4.88 12.92 -3.17
C ASP A 18 -4.64 13.55 -1.78
N PHE A 19 -3.46 13.32 -1.19
CA PHE A 19 -3.11 13.81 0.15
C PHE A 19 -2.12 14.98 0.09
N GLY A 20 -2.67 16.19 0.17
CA GLY A 20 -1.89 17.41 0.41
C GLY A 20 -0.99 17.86 -0.74
N GLY A 21 -1.19 17.36 -1.96
CA GLY A 21 -0.39 17.75 -3.13
C GLY A 21 1.08 17.36 -3.02
N GLN A 22 1.42 16.36 -2.20
CA GLN A 22 2.79 15.97 -1.88
C GLN A 22 3.49 15.17 -2.99
N GLU A 23 2.81 14.88 -4.10
CA GLU A 23 3.38 14.27 -5.29
C GLU A 23 3.16 15.16 -6.54
N PRO A 24 3.74 16.37 -6.58
CA PRO A 24 3.58 17.29 -7.71
C PRO A 24 4.35 16.84 -8.97
N GLY A 25 5.22 15.84 -8.86
CA GLY A 25 6.04 15.32 -9.96
C GLY A 25 5.27 14.43 -10.94
N THR A 26 5.79 14.37 -12.16
CA THR A 26 5.44 13.43 -13.22
C THR A 26 5.75 11.98 -12.81
N GLU A 27 5.14 10.99 -13.47
CA GLU A 27 5.33 9.56 -13.12
C GLU A 27 6.82 9.14 -13.09
N GLU A 28 7.62 9.66 -14.02
CA GLU A 28 9.07 9.42 -14.09
C GLU A 28 9.83 10.05 -12.92
N GLU A 29 9.39 11.24 -12.45
CA GLU A 29 9.97 11.90 -11.28
C GLU A 29 9.60 11.18 -9.99
N VAL A 30 8.38 10.61 -9.88
CA VAL A 30 7.96 9.82 -8.72
C VAL A 30 8.79 8.53 -8.60
N GLN A 31 8.98 7.81 -9.70
CA GLN A 31 9.78 6.58 -9.69
C GLN A 31 11.24 6.87 -9.30
N THR A 32 11.81 7.93 -9.87
CA THR A 32 13.17 8.40 -9.57
C THR A 32 13.27 8.90 -8.12
N PHE A 33 12.28 9.64 -7.63
CA PHE A 33 12.22 10.15 -6.26
C PHE A 33 12.12 9.02 -5.23
N CYS A 34 11.27 8.01 -5.46
CA CYS A 34 11.12 6.89 -4.56
C CYS A 34 12.39 6.02 -4.50
N GLN A 35 13.00 5.72 -5.65
CA GLN A 35 14.29 5.01 -5.68
C GLN A 35 15.40 5.80 -4.97
N LEU A 36 15.52 7.10 -5.23
CA LEU A 36 16.59 7.94 -4.67
C LEU A 36 16.41 8.25 -3.18
N ASN A 37 15.19 8.50 -2.71
CA ASN A 37 14.95 9.02 -1.35
C ASN A 37 14.52 7.95 -0.34
N PHE A 38 13.86 6.89 -0.78
CA PHE A 38 13.36 5.85 0.13
C PHE A 38 14.05 4.50 -0.05
N GLY A 39 14.96 4.36 -1.03
CA GLY A 39 15.70 3.12 -1.29
C GLY A 39 14.78 1.93 -1.55
N VAL A 40 13.54 2.19 -1.97
CA VAL A 40 12.53 1.15 -2.13
C VAL A 40 12.88 0.28 -3.31
N THR A 41 13.12 -1.01 -3.05
CA THR A 41 13.46 -1.98 -4.10
C THR A 41 12.21 -2.64 -4.70
N PHE A 42 11.03 -2.24 -4.24
CA PHE A 42 9.74 -2.82 -4.64
C PHE A 42 9.08 -2.06 -5.80
N PRO A 43 8.28 -2.76 -6.63
CA PRO A 43 7.61 -2.15 -7.76
C PRO A 43 6.66 -1.03 -7.31
N LEU A 44 6.57 -0.02 -8.16
CA LEU A 44 5.58 1.06 -8.06
C LEU A 44 4.67 0.99 -9.29
N THR A 45 3.39 1.28 -9.11
CA THR A 45 2.47 1.46 -10.23
C THR A 45 2.61 2.87 -10.83
N LYS A 46 1.85 3.14 -11.89
CA LYS A 46 1.49 4.53 -12.23
C LYS A 46 0.67 5.17 -11.11
N LYS A 47 0.49 6.49 -11.18
CA LYS A 47 -0.30 7.23 -10.19
C LYS A 47 -1.79 6.87 -10.29
N TYR A 48 -2.45 6.71 -9.14
CA TYR A 48 -3.89 6.46 -9.07
C TYR A 48 -4.54 7.33 -7.99
N ALA A 49 -5.81 7.66 -8.20
CA ALA A 49 -6.66 8.18 -7.14
C ALA A 49 -7.05 7.03 -6.20
N VAL A 50 -6.88 7.26 -4.91
CA VAL A 50 -7.12 6.32 -3.82
C VAL A 50 -8.24 6.82 -2.89
N THR A 51 -8.79 8.00 -3.18
CA THR A 51 -10.00 8.54 -2.56
C THR A 51 -10.73 9.49 -3.52
N GLY A 52 -11.98 9.81 -3.22
CA GLY A 52 -12.77 10.78 -3.96
C GLY A 52 -13.54 10.19 -5.13
N ALA A 53 -13.99 11.04 -6.05
CA ALA A 53 -14.91 10.63 -7.12
C ALA A 53 -14.29 9.68 -8.15
N ASP A 54 -12.97 9.75 -8.34
CA ASP A 54 -12.20 8.94 -9.28
C ASP A 54 -11.45 7.78 -8.61
N GLU A 55 -11.82 7.45 -7.36
CA GLU A 55 -11.18 6.41 -6.56
C GLU A 55 -11.10 5.07 -7.30
N HIS A 56 -9.91 4.46 -7.30
CA HIS A 56 -9.68 3.22 -8.01
C HIS A 56 -10.54 2.07 -7.43
N PRO A 57 -11.17 1.21 -8.25
CA PRO A 57 -12.11 0.17 -7.79
C PRO A 57 -11.59 -0.78 -6.70
N PHE A 58 -10.27 -0.98 -6.65
CA PHE A 58 -9.63 -1.74 -5.57
C PHE A 58 -9.92 -1.15 -4.17
N TYR A 59 -9.81 0.18 -3.99
CA TYR A 59 -10.04 0.80 -2.69
C TYR A 59 -11.52 0.77 -2.30
N LEU A 60 -12.42 0.97 -3.28
CA LEU A 60 -13.86 0.78 -3.08
C LEU A 60 -14.17 -0.64 -2.59
N ASN A 61 -13.61 -1.66 -3.25
CA ASN A 61 -13.78 -3.05 -2.84
C ASN A 61 -13.18 -3.33 -1.46
N ALA A 62 -12.01 -2.77 -1.14
CA ALA A 62 -11.40 -2.92 0.17
C ALA A 62 -12.27 -2.29 1.28
N VAL A 63 -12.89 -1.15 1.03
CA VAL A 63 -13.85 -0.50 1.95
C VAL A 63 -15.12 -1.34 2.10
N ASP A 64 -15.65 -1.91 1.02
CA ASP A 64 -16.82 -2.80 1.08
C ASP A 64 -16.56 -4.05 1.94
N MET A 65 -15.33 -4.58 1.92
CA MET A 65 -14.97 -5.81 2.64
C MET A 65 -14.49 -5.58 4.08
N LEU A 66 -13.72 -4.52 4.31
CA LEU A 66 -13.03 -4.26 5.58
C LEU A 66 -13.58 -3.04 6.34
N GLY A 67 -14.54 -2.33 5.74
CA GLY A 67 -15.14 -1.11 6.29
C GLY A 67 -14.24 0.12 6.16
N GLU A 68 -14.62 1.20 6.86
CA GLU A 68 -13.95 2.51 6.78
C GLU A 68 -12.46 2.50 7.14
N ALA A 69 -11.97 1.46 7.84
CA ALA A 69 -10.56 1.29 8.15
C ALA A 69 -9.70 1.09 6.89
N ALA A 70 -10.28 0.56 5.81
CA ALA A 70 -9.60 0.39 4.53
C ALA A 70 -9.56 1.65 3.67
N GLN A 71 -10.32 2.70 4.00
CA GLN A 71 -10.21 3.96 3.29
C GLN A 71 -8.88 4.64 3.64
N PRO A 72 -8.02 4.95 2.65
CA PRO A 72 -6.83 5.74 2.89
C PRO A 72 -7.19 7.14 3.38
N LYS A 73 -6.69 7.52 4.56
CA LYS A 73 -6.88 8.87 5.15
C LYS A 73 -5.65 9.76 5.01
N TRP A 74 -4.50 9.15 4.71
CA TRP A 74 -3.21 9.83 4.53
C TRP A 74 -2.21 8.93 3.80
N ASN A 75 -1.07 9.49 3.39
CA ASN A 75 0.04 8.76 2.79
C ASN A 75 0.51 7.59 3.67
N PHE A 76 1.02 6.52 3.05
CA PHE A 76 1.49 5.29 3.70
C PHE A 76 0.42 4.46 4.43
N HIS A 77 -0.86 4.58 4.09
CA HIS A 77 -1.85 3.57 4.44
C HIS A 77 -1.49 2.22 3.77
N LYS A 78 -1.82 1.10 4.42
CA LYS A 78 -1.42 -0.24 3.98
C LYS A 78 -2.64 -1.14 3.97
N ILE A 79 -2.77 -1.97 2.93
CA ILE A 79 -3.77 -3.03 2.85
C ILE A 79 -3.02 -4.33 2.60
N LEU A 80 -3.20 -5.30 3.48
CA LEU A 80 -2.74 -6.66 3.28
C LEU A 80 -3.75 -7.37 2.39
N VAL A 81 -3.25 -7.95 1.31
CA VAL A 81 -4.02 -8.65 0.28
C VAL A 81 -3.45 -10.06 0.17
N ASP A 82 -4.31 -11.06 0.01
CA ASP A 82 -3.87 -12.43 -0.20
C ASP A 82 -3.40 -12.68 -1.65
N GLY A 83 -3.07 -13.94 -1.96
CA GLY A 83 -2.61 -14.33 -3.30
C GLY A 83 -3.70 -14.35 -4.38
N ASP A 84 -4.99 -14.30 -4.01
CA ASP A 84 -6.10 -14.26 -4.97
C ASP A 84 -6.62 -12.83 -5.23
N GLY A 85 -6.14 -11.86 -4.45
CA GLY A 85 -6.50 -10.45 -4.58
C GLY A 85 -7.50 -9.99 -3.52
N THR A 86 -7.88 -10.85 -2.58
CA THR A 86 -8.81 -10.51 -1.50
C THR A 86 -8.14 -9.64 -0.42
N PRO A 87 -8.69 -8.46 -0.11
CA PRO A 87 -8.24 -7.65 1.02
C PRO A 87 -8.48 -8.39 2.35
N LEU A 88 -7.41 -8.63 3.10
CA LEU A 88 -7.46 -9.31 4.40
C LEU A 88 -7.57 -8.33 5.58
N LYS A 89 -6.79 -7.24 5.52
CA LYS A 89 -6.71 -6.26 6.62
C LYS A 89 -6.15 -4.93 6.16
N ALA A 90 -6.59 -3.84 6.79
CA ALA A 90 -6.07 -2.50 6.55
C ALA A 90 -5.35 -1.95 7.78
N TYR A 91 -4.30 -1.16 7.55
CA TYR A 91 -3.48 -0.56 8.59
C TYR A 91 -3.34 0.95 8.34
N PRO A 92 -3.53 1.78 9.38
CA PRO A 92 -3.40 3.21 9.26
C PRO A 92 -1.96 3.63 8.94
N SER A 93 -1.80 4.86 8.43
CA SER A 93 -0.51 5.44 8.06
C SER A 93 0.53 5.41 9.18
N ALA A 94 0.09 5.50 10.45
CA ALA A 94 0.95 5.45 11.62
C ALA A 94 1.57 4.07 11.90
N THR A 95 0.99 2.98 11.38
CA THR A 95 1.55 1.63 11.53
C THR A 95 2.90 1.57 10.82
N THR A 96 3.96 1.22 11.56
CA THR A 96 5.31 1.16 10.98
C THR A 96 5.51 -0.16 10.21
N PRO A 97 6.43 -0.24 9.24
CA PRO A 97 6.71 -1.50 8.52
C PRO A 97 7.24 -2.64 9.39
N SER A 98 7.66 -2.36 10.62
CA SER A 98 8.14 -3.31 11.63
C SER A 98 7.15 -3.50 12.77
N ASP A 99 5.93 -3.01 12.62
CA ASP A 99 4.88 -3.20 13.61
C ASP A 99 4.62 -4.71 13.83
N PRO A 100 4.64 -5.20 15.09
CA PRO A 100 4.52 -6.63 15.36
C PRO A 100 3.23 -7.25 14.84
N GLU A 101 2.12 -6.51 14.86
CA GLU A 101 0.82 -7.01 14.39
C GLU A 101 0.84 -7.15 12.86
N LEU A 102 1.34 -6.14 12.15
CA LEU A 102 1.51 -6.19 10.70
C LEU A 102 2.43 -7.35 10.28
N VAL A 103 3.54 -7.55 10.99
CA VAL A 103 4.47 -8.65 10.68
C VAL A 103 3.82 -10.01 10.92
N ALA A 104 3.13 -10.18 12.05
CA ALA A 104 2.45 -11.44 12.36
C ALA A 104 1.33 -11.77 11.35
N ASP A 105 0.55 -10.78 10.92
CA ASP A 105 -0.50 -10.96 9.93
C ASP A 105 0.08 -11.34 8.55
N ILE A 106 1.21 -10.74 8.15
CA ILE A 106 1.94 -11.13 6.93
C ILE A 106 2.40 -12.59 7.02
N GLU A 107 3.00 -13.00 8.15
CA GLU A 107 3.47 -14.37 8.33
C GLU A 107 2.31 -15.38 8.29
N ALA A 108 1.18 -15.04 8.91
CA ALA A 108 -0.03 -15.85 8.85
C ALA A 108 -0.57 -15.98 7.41
N ALA A 109 -0.56 -14.90 6.63
CA ALA A 109 -1.02 -14.91 5.23
C ALA A 109 -0.10 -15.73 4.30
N LEU A 110 1.20 -15.86 4.63
CA LEU A 110 2.15 -16.67 3.87
C LEU A 110 2.12 -18.17 4.22
N GLY A 111 1.27 -18.57 5.17
CA GLY A 111 1.03 -19.98 5.49
C GLY A 111 1.67 -20.49 6.79
N GLY A 112 2.36 -19.64 7.56
CA GLY A 112 3.04 -20.04 8.80
C GLY A 112 4.32 -20.84 8.61
#